data_AF-A0A954ISA8-F1
#
_entry.id   AF-A0A954ISA8-F1
#
_cell.length_a   1.000
_cell.length_b   1.000
_cell.length_c   1.000
_cell.angle_alpha   90.00
_cell.angle_beta   90.00
_cell.angle_gamma   90.00
#
_symmetry.space_group_name_H-M   'P 1'
#
loop_
_entity.id
_entity.type
_entity.pdbx_description
1 polymer ?
#
loop_
_entity_poly.entity_id
_entity_poly.type
_entity_poly.pdbx_seq_one_letter_code
_entity_poly.pdbx_strand_id
1 'polypeptide(L)'
;MTTTFHLKRQPTVPLEAEVITPDKIQGLSHSEICALTVYHGKRQLPLSEFFDVEGDGSEDLILHGAMDKVRWVGRAMSQGSLTVHGSIGMHLGSYMTGGRIEVHGNAGDWVGGEMKNGLIQIHGNAGGQVGAAYRGARAGMKNGTIIVDGSAGLEVGMR
;
A
#
# COMPACT_ATOMS: atom_id res chain seq x y z
N MET A 1 -6.65 12.01 14.56
CA MET A 1 -7.75 12.03 13.56
C MET A 1 -7.36 11.04 12.47
N THR A 2 -8.28 10.49 11.70
CA THR A 2 -7.97 9.48 10.66
C THR A 2 -8.45 9.98 9.30
N THR A 3 -7.74 9.64 8.23
CA THR A 3 -8.22 9.83 6.86
C THR A 3 -8.72 8.50 6.33
N THR A 4 -9.98 8.43 5.90
CA THR A 4 -10.60 7.19 5.45
C THR A 4 -10.81 7.23 3.93
N PHE A 5 -10.50 6.12 3.25
CA PHE A 5 -10.66 5.95 1.81
C PHE A 5 -11.58 4.76 1.53
N HIS A 6 -12.67 4.99 0.81
CA HIS A 6 -13.59 3.94 0.37
C HIS A 6 -13.46 3.75 -1.14
N LEU A 7 -13.02 2.56 -1.58
CA LEU A 7 -12.95 2.27 -3.01
C LEU A 7 -14.36 2.24 -3.62
N LYS A 8 -14.64 3.15 -4.55
CA LYS A 8 -15.96 3.29 -5.21
C LYS A 8 -16.36 2.06 -6.01
N ARG A 9 -15.40 1.51 -6.75
CA ARG A 9 -15.56 0.33 -7.62
C ARG A 9 -14.20 -0.26 -7.94
N GLN A 10 -14.16 -1.56 -8.21
CA GLN A 10 -12.92 -2.21 -8.61
C GLN A 10 -12.45 -1.69 -9.98
N PRO A 11 -11.19 -1.20 -10.10
CA PRO A 11 -10.65 -0.77 -11.38
C PRO A 11 -10.58 -1.93 -12.39
N THR A 12 -10.94 -1.70 -13.64
CA THR A 12 -10.86 -2.74 -14.70
C THR A 12 -9.41 -3.03 -15.08
N VAL A 13 -8.61 -1.97 -15.22
CA VAL A 13 -7.14 -1.96 -15.34
C VAL A 13 -6.51 -1.63 -13.97
N PRO A 14 -5.31 -2.11 -13.64
CA PRO A 14 -4.64 -1.76 -12.39
C PRO A 14 -4.55 -0.26 -12.14
N LEU A 15 -4.72 0.12 -10.88
CA LEU A 15 -4.59 1.49 -10.38
C LEU A 15 -3.30 1.59 -9.57
N GLU A 16 -2.41 2.50 -9.93
CA GLU A 16 -1.21 2.80 -9.15
C GLU A 16 -1.51 3.98 -8.24
N ALA A 17 -1.54 3.71 -6.93
CA ALA A 17 -1.98 4.64 -5.90
C ALA A 17 -0.88 4.89 -4.87
N GLU A 18 0.36 5.06 -5.35
CA GLU A 18 1.54 5.37 -4.52
C GLU A 18 1.46 6.70 -3.77
N VAL A 19 0.44 7.50 -4.04
CA VAL A 19 0.12 8.71 -3.28
C VAL A 19 -0.54 8.41 -1.93
N ILE A 20 -1.09 7.20 -1.74
CA ILE A 20 -1.74 6.80 -0.50
C ILE A 20 -0.68 6.34 0.50
N THR A 21 -0.07 7.33 1.17
CA THR A 21 0.86 7.15 2.29
C THR A 21 0.67 8.29 3.30
N PRO A 22 0.93 8.04 4.61
CA PRO A 22 0.95 9.10 5.63
C PRO A 22 1.82 10.29 5.21
N ASP A 23 3.03 10.03 4.70
CA ASP A 23 4.01 11.04 4.30
C ASP A 23 3.51 12.01 3.22
N LYS A 24 2.58 11.57 2.36
CA LYS A 24 2.03 12.40 1.27
C LYS A 24 0.68 13.01 1.61
N ILE A 25 -0.04 12.44 2.56
CA ILE A 25 -1.41 12.85 2.91
C ILE A 25 -1.41 13.81 4.11
N GLN A 26 -0.53 13.61 5.08
CA GLN A 26 -0.48 14.45 6.28
C GLN A 26 -0.37 15.94 5.92
N GLY A 27 -1.19 16.77 6.56
CA GLY A 27 -1.18 18.22 6.39
C GLY A 27 -1.90 18.73 5.14
N LEU A 28 -2.39 17.83 4.27
CA LEU A 28 -3.27 18.20 3.17
C LEU A 28 -4.71 18.38 3.65
N SER A 29 -5.43 19.31 3.05
CA SER A 29 -6.89 19.40 3.17
C SER A 29 -7.58 18.27 2.39
N HIS A 30 -8.83 18.00 2.73
CA HIS A 30 -9.68 17.04 2.02
C HIS A 30 -9.69 17.25 0.49
N SER A 31 -9.78 18.50 0.01
CA SER A 31 -9.80 18.81 -1.42
C SER A 31 -8.46 18.54 -2.11
N GLU A 32 -7.34 18.81 -1.42
CA GLU A 32 -6.00 18.49 -1.91
C GLU A 32 -5.80 16.98 -2.01
N ILE A 33 -6.27 16.20 -1.02
CA ILE A 33 -6.23 14.73 -1.06
C ILE A 33 -7.04 14.20 -2.24
N CYS A 34 -8.26 14.71 -2.44
CA CYS A 34 -9.12 14.33 -3.56
C CYS A 34 -8.50 14.62 -4.94
N ALA A 35 -7.62 15.62 -5.01
CA ALA A 35 -6.94 16.05 -6.23
C ALA A 35 -5.60 15.33 -6.51
N LEU A 36 -5.09 14.52 -5.56
CA LEU A 36 -3.85 13.76 -5.76
C LEU A 36 -3.93 12.89 -7.01
N THR A 37 -2.86 12.89 -7.81
CA THR A 37 -2.82 12.13 -9.05
C THR A 37 -2.58 10.65 -8.80
N VAL A 38 -3.44 9.81 -9.38
CA VAL A 38 -3.26 8.36 -9.50
C VAL A 38 -3.18 7.95 -10.96
N TYR A 39 -2.61 6.77 -11.23
CA TYR A 39 -2.44 6.26 -12.59
C TYR A 39 -3.37 5.08 -12.85
N HIS A 40 -4.26 5.21 -13.83
CA HIS A 40 -5.11 4.13 -14.32
C HIS A 40 -4.63 3.69 -15.70
N GLY A 41 -3.73 2.70 -15.71
CA GLY A 41 -2.92 2.41 -16.90
C GLY A 41 -2.11 3.65 -17.32
N LYS A 42 -2.29 4.11 -18.56
CA LYS A 42 -1.59 5.29 -19.10
C LYS A 42 -2.21 6.65 -18.71
N ARG A 43 -3.35 6.66 -18.02
CA ARG A 43 -4.10 7.88 -17.72
C ARG A 43 -3.74 8.38 -16.32
N GLN A 44 -3.55 9.69 -16.21
CA GLN A 44 -3.47 10.40 -14.92
C GLN A 44 -4.85 10.94 -14.58
N LEU A 45 -5.34 10.60 -13.40
CA LEU A 45 -6.68 10.98 -12.93
C LEU A 45 -6.61 11.36 -11.45
N PRO A 46 -7.52 12.21 -10.95
CA PRO A 46 -7.56 12.54 -9.53
C PRO A 46 -8.01 11.32 -8.71
N LEU A 47 -7.50 11.23 -7.48
CA LEU A 47 -7.78 10.14 -6.54
C LEU A 47 -9.28 9.97 -6.29
N SER A 48 -10.01 11.09 -6.27
CA SER A 48 -11.46 11.14 -6.07
C SER A 48 -12.28 10.43 -7.15
N GLU A 49 -11.72 10.11 -8.33
CA GLU A 49 -12.39 9.26 -9.34
C GLU A 49 -12.54 7.80 -8.88
N PHE A 50 -11.69 7.36 -7.93
CA PHE A 50 -11.61 5.98 -7.48
C PHE A 50 -11.99 5.79 -6.02
N PHE A 51 -11.77 6.82 -5.18
CA PHE A 51 -12.05 6.76 -3.75
C PHE A 51 -13.02 7.85 -3.31
N ASP A 52 -13.95 7.50 -2.44
CA ASP A 52 -14.57 8.48 -1.54
C ASP A 52 -13.63 8.69 -0.35
N VAL A 53 -13.33 9.94 -0.04
CA VAL A 53 -12.36 10.31 1.00
C VAL A 53 -13.11 10.99 2.14
N GLU A 54 -12.83 10.59 3.38
CA GLU A 54 -13.37 11.23 4.57
C GLU A 54 -12.23 11.75 5.44
N GLY A 55 -12.40 12.97 5.96
CA GLY A 55 -11.41 13.65 6.77
C GLY A 55 -10.34 14.40 5.97
N ASP A 56 -9.54 15.18 6.71
CA ASP A 56 -8.33 15.84 6.23
C ASP A 56 -7.11 14.93 6.43
N GLY A 57 -5.94 15.42 6.03
CA GLY A 57 -4.68 14.70 6.02
C GLY A 57 -4.21 14.27 7.40
N SER A 58 -4.04 12.96 7.58
CA SER A 58 -3.56 12.34 8.81
C SER A 58 -2.37 11.42 8.59
N GLU A 59 -1.67 11.11 9.67
CA GLU A 59 -0.70 10.01 9.72
C GLU A 59 -1.36 8.63 9.82
N ASP A 60 -2.65 8.56 10.19
CA ASP A 60 -3.42 7.32 10.34
C ASP A 60 -4.43 7.19 9.19
N LEU A 61 -4.18 6.26 8.29
CA LEU A 61 -4.98 6.03 7.09
C LEU A 61 -5.77 4.72 7.20
N ILE A 62 -7.05 4.76 6.82
CA ILE A 62 -7.92 3.58 6.79
C ILE A 62 -8.46 3.41 5.38
N LEU A 63 -8.28 2.24 4.78
CA LEU A 63 -8.75 1.93 3.44
C LEU A 63 -9.79 0.79 3.49
N HIS A 64 -10.94 1.01 2.88
CA HIS A 64 -12.02 0.04 2.76
C HIS A 64 -12.25 -0.38 1.31
N GLY A 65 -12.43 -1.69 1.10
CA GLY A 65 -12.85 -2.27 -0.17
C GLY A 65 -11.91 -3.36 -0.71
N ALA A 66 -12.36 -4.06 -1.75
CA ALA A 66 -11.57 -5.08 -2.44
C ALA A 66 -10.61 -4.42 -3.45
N MET A 67 -9.37 -4.21 -3.03
CA MET A 67 -8.36 -3.43 -3.73
C MET A 67 -7.29 -4.31 -4.41
N ASP A 68 -7.64 -5.52 -4.86
CA ASP A 68 -6.71 -6.49 -5.48
C ASP A 68 -5.95 -5.93 -6.70
N LYS A 69 -6.53 -4.90 -7.35
CA LYS A 69 -5.95 -4.18 -8.51
C LYS A 69 -5.35 -2.81 -8.17
N VAL A 70 -5.33 -2.42 -6.90
CA VAL A 70 -4.69 -1.19 -6.43
C VAL A 70 -3.29 -1.53 -5.95
N ARG A 71 -2.28 -0.84 -6.49
CA ARG A 71 -0.86 -1.17 -6.31
C ARG A 71 -0.12 -0.02 -5.66
N TRP A 72 1.04 -0.34 -5.10
CA TRP A 72 2.00 0.63 -4.54
C TRP A 72 1.50 1.44 -3.34
N VAL A 73 0.41 1.03 -2.71
CA VAL A 73 -0.07 1.67 -1.47
C VAL A 73 1.00 1.49 -0.37
N GLY A 74 1.23 2.54 0.43
CA GLY A 74 2.28 2.52 1.46
C GLY A 74 3.72 2.59 0.91
N ARG A 75 3.92 2.83 -0.39
CA ARG A 75 5.26 2.87 -0.99
C ARG A 75 6.13 3.95 -0.34
N ALA A 76 7.31 3.54 0.14
CA ALA A 76 8.30 4.41 0.76
C ALA A 76 7.78 5.24 1.95
N MET A 77 6.72 4.77 2.63
CA MET A 77 6.26 5.42 3.85
C MET A 77 7.32 5.33 4.95
N SER A 78 7.46 6.40 5.74
CA SER A 78 8.47 6.49 6.81
C SER A 78 7.86 6.52 8.21
N GLN A 79 6.58 6.85 8.33
CA GLN A 79 5.87 7.02 9.59
C GLN A 79 4.37 6.74 9.44
N GLY A 80 3.63 6.87 10.53
CA GLY A 80 2.18 6.70 10.55
C GLY A 80 1.72 5.25 10.42
N SER A 81 0.42 5.10 10.21
CA SER A 81 -0.25 3.80 10.11
C SER A 81 -1.16 3.72 8.89
N LEU A 82 -1.27 2.53 8.31
CA LEU A 82 -2.17 2.24 7.21
C LEU A 82 -2.91 0.92 7.50
N THR A 83 -4.22 1.00 7.69
CA THR A 83 -5.08 -0.16 7.95
C THR A 83 -5.95 -0.43 6.74
N VAL A 84 -5.94 -1.67 6.24
CA VAL A 84 -6.73 -2.09 5.09
C VAL A 84 -7.79 -3.09 5.53
N HIS A 85 -9.05 -2.69 5.39
CA HIS A 85 -10.21 -3.56 5.54
C HIS A 85 -10.61 -4.14 4.18
N GLY A 86 -9.87 -5.17 3.75
CA GLY A 86 -10.07 -5.87 2.48
C GLY A 86 -8.77 -6.49 1.96
N SER A 87 -8.79 -6.98 0.73
CA SER A 87 -7.59 -7.41 0.02
C SER A 87 -6.92 -6.23 -0.71
N ILE A 88 -5.62 -6.30 -0.92
CA ILE A 88 -4.81 -5.26 -1.57
C ILE A 88 -3.88 -5.86 -2.63
N GLY A 89 -3.60 -5.08 -3.68
CA GLY A 89 -2.78 -5.53 -4.79
C GLY A 89 -1.28 -5.55 -4.50
N MET A 90 -0.51 -5.64 -5.59
CA MET A 90 0.94 -5.80 -5.55
C MET A 90 1.68 -4.59 -4.98
N HIS A 91 2.90 -4.83 -4.50
CA HIS A 91 3.86 -3.81 -4.06
C HIS A 91 3.44 -3.00 -2.81
N LEU A 92 2.54 -3.54 -1.99
CA LEU A 92 2.19 -2.94 -0.70
C LEU A 92 3.45 -2.71 0.15
N GLY A 93 3.65 -1.48 0.62
CA GLY A 93 4.77 -1.16 1.52
C GLY A 93 6.16 -1.32 0.90
N SER A 94 6.28 -1.38 -0.44
CA SER A 94 7.60 -1.43 -1.08
C SER A 94 8.44 -0.21 -0.71
N TYR A 95 9.72 -0.42 -0.42
CA TYR A 95 10.67 0.61 0.03
C TYR A 95 10.35 1.28 1.38
N MET A 96 9.41 0.74 2.17
CA MET A 96 9.04 1.28 3.48
C MET A 96 10.25 1.43 4.41
N THR A 97 10.35 2.57 5.09
CA THR A 97 11.45 2.92 5.99
C THR A 97 11.01 3.14 7.44
N GLY A 98 9.72 3.00 7.73
CA GLY A 98 9.12 3.09 9.06
C GLY A 98 7.59 3.11 8.98
N GLY A 99 6.93 3.15 10.14
CA GLY A 99 5.46 3.07 10.26
C GLY A 99 4.93 1.63 10.36
N ARG A 100 3.60 1.48 10.26
CA ARG A 100 2.90 0.19 10.33
C ARG A 100 1.84 0.06 9.24
N ILE A 101 1.78 -1.10 8.59
CA ILE A 101 0.72 -1.50 7.67
C ILE A 101 0.03 -2.75 8.23
N GLU A 102 -1.30 -2.74 8.31
CA GLU A 102 -2.13 -3.87 8.73
C GLU A 102 -3.20 -4.17 7.68
N VAL A 103 -3.33 -5.42 7.25
CA VAL A 103 -4.26 -5.84 6.19
C VAL A 103 -5.13 -6.98 6.70
N HIS A 104 -6.44 -6.72 6.79
CA HIS A 104 -7.46 -7.70 7.20
C HIS A 104 -7.98 -8.57 6.04
N GLY A 105 -7.11 -8.89 5.08
CA GLY A 105 -7.41 -9.65 3.87
C GLY A 105 -6.13 -10.18 3.23
N ASN A 106 -6.18 -10.45 1.92
CA ASN A 106 -5.00 -10.92 1.19
C ASN A 106 -4.16 -9.75 0.64
N ALA A 107 -2.88 -9.98 0.41
CA ALA A 107 -2.01 -9.06 -0.30
C ALA A 107 -1.40 -9.72 -1.55
N GLY A 108 -1.21 -8.94 -2.62
CA GLY A 108 -0.58 -9.41 -3.85
C GLY A 108 0.92 -9.69 -3.72
N ASP A 109 1.60 -9.84 -4.84
CA ASP A 109 3.05 -10.06 -4.87
C ASP A 109 3.83 -8.81 -4.39
N TRP A 110 5.10 -9.00 -4.04
CA TRP A 110 6.05 -7.93 -3.71
C TRP A 110 5.68 -7.09 -2.49
N VAL A 111 4.97 -7.66 -1.52
CA VAL A 111 4.75 -7.01 -0.21
C VAL A 111 6.12 -6.70 0.41
N GLY A 112 6.35 -5.44 0.80
CA GLY A 112 7.59 -5.01 1.44
C GLY A 112 8.84 -5.20 0.59
N GLY A 113 8.73 -5.21 -0.75
CA GLY A 113 9.89 -5.28 -1.63
C GLY A 113 10.91 -4.17 -1.31
N GLU A 114 12.18 -4.53 -1.11
CA GLU A 114 13.25 -3.62 -0.67
C GLU A 114 12.95 -2.78 0.60
N MET A 115 12.13 -3.30 1.51
CA MET A 115 11.84 -2.67 2.80
C MET A 115 13.11 -2.47 3.65
N LYS A 116 13.19 -1.34 4.35
CA LYS A 116 14.34 -0.95 5.19
C LYS A 116 13.98 -0.84 6.67
N ASN A 117 12.73 -0.65 7.02
CA ASN A 117 12.23 -0.72 8.40
C ASN A 117 10.70 -0.69 8.41
N GLY A 118 10.11 -0.82 9.61
CA GLY A 118 8.66 -0.80 9.82
C GLY A 118 8.06 -2.19 10.03
N LEU A 119 6.75 -2.25 10.14
CA LEU A 119 5.98 -3.48 10.32
C LEU A 119 4.88 -3.59 9.27
N ILE A 120 4.81 -4.72 8.56
CA ILE A 120 3.67 -5.08 7.70
C ILE A 120 3.06 -6.37 8.26
N GLN A 121 1.76 -6.35 8.56
CA GLN A 121 1.02 -7.54 9.00
C GLN A 121 -0.14 -7.82 8.06
N ILE A 122 -0.18 -9.04 7.51
CA ILE A 122 -1.20 -9.53 6.60
C ILE A 122 -1.94 -10.68 7.30
N HIS A 123 -3.21 -10.50 7.59
CA HIS A 123 -4.03 -11.54 8.25
C HIS A 123 -4.49 -12.65 7.30
N GLY A 124 -4.47 -12.41 5.99
CA GLY A 124 -4.73 -13.41 4.96
C GLY A 124 -3.46 -14.00 4.35
N ASN A 125 -3.53 -14.28 3.05
CA ASN A 125 -2.39 -14.77 2.27
C ASN A 125 -1.63 -13.62 1.62
N ALA A 126 -0.35 -13.83 1.37
CA ALA A 126 0.48 -12.96 0.53
C ALA A 126 0.89 -13.66 -0.77
N GLY A 127 1.09 -12.88 -1.83
CA GLY A 127 1.62 -13.37 -3.10
C GLY A 127 3.09 -13.79 -3.03
N GLY A 128 3.74 -13.89 -4.19
CA GLY A 128 5.18 -14.15 -4.30
C GLY A 128 6.04 -12.93 -3.96
N GLN A 129 7.35 -13.15 -3.86
CA GLN A 129 8.36 -12.10 -3.74
C GLN A 129 8.17 -11.17 -2.53
N VAL A 130 7.56 -11.65 -1.44
CA VAL A 130 7.46 -10.90 -0.18
C VAL A 130 8.87 -10.58 0.32
N GLY A 131 9.16 -9.31 0.60
CA GLY A 131 10.48 -8.86 1.05
C GLY A 131 11.61 -9.00 0.02
N ALA A 132 11.30 -9.29 -1.25
CA ALA A 132 12.32 -9.54 -2.26
C ALA A 132 13.04 -8.27 -2.74
N ALA A 133 14.24 -8.45 -3.31
CA ALA A 133 14.95 -7.41 -4.04
C ALA A 133 14.35 -7.14 -5.40
N TYR A 134 14.35 -5.88 -5.86
CA TYR A 134 13.93 -5.59 -7.22
C TYR A 134 14.80 -6.30 -8.26
N ARG A 135 14.26 -6.51 -9.45
CA ARG A 135 14.94 -7.23 -10.53
C ARG A 135 16.28 -6.57 -10.84
N GLY A 136 17.36 -7.34 -10.71
CA GLY A 136 18.72 -6.87 -10.94
C GLY A 136 19.41 -6.27 -9.71
N ALA A 137 18.68 -5.94 -8.64
CA ALA A 137 19.26 -5.41 -7.41
C ALA A 137 20.08 -6.46 -6.66
N ARG A 138 21.18 -6.04 -6.02
CA ARG A 138 22.10 -6.97 -5.31
C ARG A 138 21.63 -7.37 -3.91
N ALA A 139 20.63 -6.69 -3.36
CA ALA A 139 20.09 -6.93 -2.02
C ALA A 139 18.62 -6.50 -1.99
N GLY A 140 17.80 -7.22 -1.22
CA GLY A 140 16.38 -6.96 -1.03
C GLY A 140 16.07 -6.22 0.26
N MET A 141 15.06 -6.71 0.97
CA MET A 141 14.70 -6.20 2.29
C MET A 141 15.92 -6.24 3.23
N LYS A 142 16.23 -5.12 3.88
CA LYS A 142 17.40 -4.99 4.76
C LYS A 142 17.07 -5.07 6.23
N ASN A 143 15.88 -4.62 6.62
CA ASN A 143 15.40 -4.58 7.99
C ASN A 143 13.88 -4.29 7.97
N GLY A 144 13.24 -4.36 9.15
CA GLY A 144 11.79 -4.34 9.32
C GLY A 144 11.23 -5.75 9.55
N THR A 145 9.91 -5.86 9.66
CA THR A 145 9.23 -7.14 9.87
C THR A 145 8.00 -7.26 8.99
N ILE A 146 7.86 -8.40 8.30
CA ILE A 146 6.66 -8.76 7.55
C ILE A 146 6.08 -10.03 8.17
N ILE A 147 4.84 -9.96 8.63
CA ILE A 147 4.10 -11.09 9.22
C ILE A 147 2.95 -11.42 8.28
N VAL A 148 2.85 -12.70 7.90
CA VAL A 148 1.74 -13.24 7.11
C VAL A 148 1.13 -14.38 7.92
N ASP A 149 -0.11 -14.21 8.35
CA ASP A 149 -0.81 -15.19 9.17
C ASP A 149 -1.25 -16.42 8.33
N GLY A 150 -1.52 -16.21 7.04
CA GLY A 150 -1.83 -17.26 6.08
C GLY A 150 -0.60 -17.83 5.36
N SER A 151 -0.73 -18.11 4.07
CA SER A 151 0.36 -18.60 3.22
C SER A 151 1.03 -17.47 2.43
N ALA A 152 2.32 -17.65 2.10
CA ALA A 152 3.05 -16.78 1.19
C ALA A 152 3.45 -17.54 -0.08
N GLY A 153 3.58 -16.83 -1.20
CA GLY A 153 3.94 -17.40 -2.50
C GLY A 153 5.43 -17.74 -2.64
N LEU A 154 5.88 -17.89 -3.90
CA LEU A 154 7.26 -18.23 -4.22
C LEU A 154 8.22 -17.06 -3.94
N GLU A 155 9.50 -17.37 -3.74
CA GLU A 155 10.59 -16.37 -3.70
C GLU A 155 10.52 -15.35 -2.54
N VAL A 156 9.91 -15.73 -1.41
CA VAL A 156 9.94 -14.93 -0.18
C VAL A 156 11.40 -14.68 0.25
N GLY A 157 11.72 -13.41 0.55
CA GLY A 157 13.05 -13.00 0.97
C GLY A 157 14.13 -13.17 -0.10
N MET A 158 13.76 -13.24 -1.39
CA MET A 158 14.73 -13.41 -2.46
C MET A 158 15.76 -12.24 -2.48
N ARG A 159 17.03 -12.63 -2.33
CA ARG A 159 18.29 -11.83 -2.33
C ARG A 159 18.60 -11.14 -1.01
#